data_AF-A0A7C2X8Z7-F1
#
_entry.id   AF-A0A7C2X8Z7-F1
#
_cell.length_a   1.000
_cell.length_b   1.000
_cell.length_c   1.000
_cell.angle_alpha   90.00
_cell.angle_beta   90.00
_cell.angle_gamma   90.00
#
_symmetry.space_group_name_H-M   'P 1'
#
loop_
_entity.id
_entity.type
_entity.pdbx_description
1 polymer ?
#
loop_
_entity_poly.entity_id
_entity_poly.type
_entity_poly.pdbx_seq_one_letter_code
_entity_poly.pdbx_strand_id
1 'polypeptide(L)'
;MAAFRFISWILVALALALLGADAVSSLEAGEPVIRTSGEVLALIGINAPAVAENSPGGMAKALLTLFNLPLWAVLGLVGVVMALIFRPME
;
A
#
# COMPACT_ATOMS: atom_id res chain seq x y z
N MET A 1 7.22 -14.89 16.54
CA MET A 1 6.02 -15.18 15.72
C MET A 1 4.88 -14.21 15.99
N ALA A 2 4.49 -13.98 17.26
CA ALA A 2 3.36 -13.09 17.60
C ALA A 2 3.49 -11.65 17.05
N ALA A 3 4.68 -11.05 17.10
CA ALA A 3 4.91 -9.69 16.57
C ALA A 3 4.64 -9.57 15.06
N PHE A 4 5.15 -10.50 14.25
CA PHE A 4 4.90 -10.51 12.81
C PHE A 4 3.43 -10.71 12.47
N ARG A 5 2.73 -11.53 13.24
CA ARG A 5 1.27 -11.71 13.12
C ARG A 5 0.50 -10.44 13.47
N PHE A 6 0.95 -9.71 14.50
CA PHE A 6 0.35 -8.42 14.85
C PHE A 6 0.57 -7.39 13.74
N ILE A 7 1.80 -7.30 13.21
CA ILE A 7 2.13 -6.40 12.09
C ILE A 7 1.31 -6.76 10.84
N SER A 8 1.14 -8.04 10.51
CA SER A 8 0.32 -8.43 9.35
C SER A 8 -1.12 -7.95 9.48
N TRP A 9 -1.72 -8.06 10.67
CA TRP A 9 -3.07 -7.54 10.92
C TRP A 9 -3.15 -6.02 10.86
N ILE A 10 -2.10 -5.30 11.32
CA ILE A 10 -2.03 -3.85 11.15
C ILE A 10 -2.04 -3.49 9.65
N LEU A 11 -1.23 -4.17 8.83
CA LEU A 11 -1.18 -3.92 7.39
C LEU A 11 -2.53 -4.16 6.71
N VAL A 12 -3.23 -5.25 7.07
CA VAL A 12 -4.58 -5.55 6.57
C VAL A 12 -5.57 -4.48 7.03
N ALA A 13 -5.54 -4.06 8.29
CA ALA A 13 -6.43 -3.03 8.81
C ALA A 13 -6.21 -1.68 8.11
N LEU A 14 -4.95 -1.29 7.88
CA LEU A 14 -4.60 -0.08 7.12
C LEU A 14 -5.08 -0.16 5.67
N ALA A 15 -4.94 -1.31 5.03
CA ALA A 15 -5.44 -1.53 3.67
C ALA A 15 -6.96 -1.35 3.59
N LEU A 16 -7.70 -1.93 4.54
CA LEU A 16 -9.16 -1.77 4.60
C LEU A 16 -9.57 -0.32 4.86
N ALA A 17 -8.86 0.38 5.75
CA ALA A 17 -9.13 1.79 6.03
C ALA A 17 -8.91 2.67 4.79
N LEU A 18 -7.82 2.44 4.04
CA LEU A 18 -7.52 3.18 2.81
C LEU A 18 -8.50 2.86 1.69
N LEU A 19 -8.89 1.59 1.53
CA LEU A 19 -9.93 1.20 0.57
C LEU A 19 -11.27 1.86 0.92
N GLY A 20 -11.64 1.91 2.20
CA GLY A 20 -12.81 2.63 2.67
C GLY A 20 -12.73 4.13 2.38
N ALA A 21 -11.57 4.74 2.57
CA ALA A 21 -11.36 6.14 2.23
C ALA A 21 -11.53 6.40 0.73
N ASP A 22 -11.01 5.54 -0.15
CA ASP A 22 -11.20 5.65 -1.60
C ASP A 22 -12.67 5.46 -1.99
N ALA A 23 -13.37 4.53 -1.34
CA ALA A 23 -14.80 4.33 -1.56
C ALA A 23 -15.62 5.57 -1.17
N VAL A 24 -15.36 6.17 0.00
CA VAL A 24 -16.02 7.40 0.44
C VAL A 24 -15.73 8.55 -0.53
N SER A 25 -14.46 8.77 -0.89
CA SER A 25 -14.10 9.80 -1.87
C SER A 25 -14.75 9.59 -3.23
N SER A 26 -14.91 8.35 -3.67
CA SER A 26 -15.60 8.02 -4.92
C SER A 26 -17.10 8.37 -4.87
N LEU A 27 -17.74 8.14 -3.72
CA LEU A 27 -19.14 8.52 -3.51
C LEU A 27 -19.33 10.04 -3.48
N GLU A 28 -18.39 10.76 -2.88
CA GLU A 28 -18.40 12.22 -2.83
C GLU A 28 -18.16 12.86 -4.21
N ALA A 29 -17.25 12.31 -5.00
CA ALA A 29 -16.93 12.81 -6.33
C ALA A 29 -17.96 12.39 -7.40
N GLY A 30 -18.73 11.33 -7.15
CA GLY A 30 -19.64 10.74 -8.15
C GLY A 30 -18.91 9.95 -9.25
N GLU A 31 -17.60 9.76 -9.12
CA GLU A 31 -16.76 8.98 -10.03
C GLU A 31 -15.70 8.17 -9.24
N PRO A 32 -15.13 7.08 -9.79
CA PRO A 32 -14.13 6.30 -9.08
C PRO A 32 -12.87 7.10 -8.76
N VAL A 33 -12.59 7.29 -7.47
CA VAL A 33 -11.36 7.90 -6.95
C VAL A 33 -10.50 6.81 -6.33
N ILE A 34 -9.34 6.56 -6.93
CA ILE A 34 -8.37 5.58 -6.43
C ILE A 34 -7.03 6.29 -6.28
N ARG A 35 -6.50 6.33 -5.05
CA ARG A 35 -5.21 6.97 -4.79
C ARG A 35 -4.07 5.98 -4.89
N THR A 36 -3.10 6.31 -5.72
CA THR A 36 -1.86 5.56 -5.89
C THR A 36 -0.95 5.71 -4.68
N SER A 37 -0.03 4.76 -4.52
CA SER A 37 0.97 4.80 -3.44
C SER A 37 1.84 6.05 -3.54
N GLY A 38 2.19 6.49 -4.76
CA GLY A 38 2.94 7.72 -4.99
C GLY A 38 2.19 8.97 -4.53
N GLU A 39 0.90 9.08 -4.83
CA GLU A 39 0.07 10.21 -4.40
C GLU A 39 -0.07 10.28 -2.88
N VAL A 40 -0.28 9.15 -2.21
CA VAL A 40 -0.36 9.12 -0.73
C VAL A 40 1.00 9.49 -0.10
N LEU A 41 2.11 9.00 -0.65
CA LEU A 41 3.45 9.35 -0.17
C LEU A 41 3.77 10.84 -0.38
N ALA A 42 3.25 11.44 -1.45
CA ALA A 42 3.39 12.87 -1.69
C ALA A 42 2.74 13.72 -0.58
N LEU A 43 1.68 13.22 0.07
CA LEU A 43 1.02 13.91 1.20
C LEU A 43 1.94 14.09 2.42
N ILE A 44 2.95 13.22 2.57
CA ILE A 44 3.96 13.31 3.64
C ILE A 44 5.30 13.85 3.14
N GLY A 45 5.32 14.49 1.97
CA GLY A 45 6.49 15.16 1.41
C GLY A 45 7.46 14.25 0.64
N ILE A 46 7.06 13.01 0.31
CA ILE A 46 7.91 12.08 -0.43
C ILE A 46 7.61 12.20 -1.94
N ASN A 47 8.62 12.60 -2.71
CA ASN A 47 8.55 12.63 -4.18
C ASN A 47 8.91 11.25 -4.75
N ALA A 48 7.88 10.44 -5.03
CA ALA A 48 8.00 9.09 -5.58
C ALA A 48 8.85 9.00 -6.87
N PRO A 49 8.65 9.85 -7.90
CA PRO A 49 9.52 9.91 -9.06
C PRO A 49 11.00 10.11 -8.71
N ALA A 50 11.31 11.09 -7.85
CA ALA A 50 12.69 11.36 -7.43
C ALA A 50 13.30 10.17 -6.68
N VAL A 51 12.53 9.47 -5.84
CA VAL A 51 13.00 8.24 -5.17
C VAL A 51 13.37 7.17 -6.19
N ALA A 52 12.55 6.97 -7.23
CA ALA A 52 12.84 5.98 -8.26
C ALA A 52 14.04 6.35 -9.13
N GLU A 53 14.19 7.61 -9.53
CA GLU A 53 15.32 8.10 -10.35
C GLU A 53 16.66 7.99 -9.63
N ASN A 54 16.68 8.16 -8.30
CA ASN A 54 17.89 8.01 -7.48
C ASN A 54 18.16 6.55 -7.05
N SER A 55 17.38 5.59 -7.52
CA SER A 55 17.53 4.18 -7.20
C SER A 55 18.38 3.44 -8.24
N PRO A 56 19.11 2.37 -7.88
CA PRO A 56 19.79 1.51 -8.85
C PRO A 56 18.84 1.04 -9.96
N GLY A 57 19.29 0.98 -11.22
CA GLY A 57 18.41 0.85 -12.39
C GLY A 57 17.45 -0.35 -12.37
N GLY A 58 17.84 -1.47 -11.75
CA GLY A 58 16.94 -2.62 -11.55
C GLY A 58 15.79 -2.35 -10.57
N MET A 59 16.03 -1.51 -9.56
CA MET A 59 15.07 -1.13 -8.52
C MET A 59 14.13 -0.01 -8.99
N ALA A 60 14.63 0.92 -9.82
CA ALA A 60 13.87 2.07 -10.31
C ALA A 60 12.54 1.66 -10.96
N LYS A 61 12.57 0.65 -11.84
CA LYS A 61 11.36 0.14 -12.50
C LYS A 61 10.38 -0.50 -11.50
N ALA A 62 10.89 -1.22 -10.51
CA ALA A 62 10.06 -1.84 -9.48
C ALA A 62 9.37 -0.79 -8.61
N LEU A 63 10.10 0.26 -8.22
CA LEU A 63 9.56 1.38 -7.44
C LEU A 63 8.52 2.19 -8.22
N LEU A 64 8.79 2.51 -9.48
CA LEU A 64 7.79 3.17 -10.34
C LEU A 64 6.53 2.32 -10.50
N THR A 65 6.67 1.00 -10.60
CA THR A 65 5.52 0.10 -10.63
C THR A 65 4.75 0.17 -9.32
N LEU A 66 5.45 0.08 -8.18
CA LEU A 66 4.84 0.13 -6.85
C LEU A 66 4.11 1.46 -6.59
N PHE A 67 4.72 2.58 -6.98
CA PHE A 67 4.15 3.91 -6.79
C PHE A 67 2.89 4.16 -7.61
N ASN A 68 2.73 3.47 -8.74
CA ASN A 68 1.51 3.54 -9.56
C ASN A 68 0.39 2.58 -9.09
N LEU A 69 0.66 1.69 -8.14
CA LEU A 69 -0.36 0.81 -7.59
C LEU A 69 -1.14 1.49 -6.46
N PRO A 70 -2.44 1.18 -6.30
CA PRO A 70 -3.22 1.67 -5.16
C PRO A 70 -2.59 1.26 -3.83
N LEU A 71 -2.47 2.19 -2.88
CA LEU A 71 -1.75 1.91 -1.63
C LEU A 71 -2.43 0.80 -0.81
N TRP A 72 -3.76 0.77 -0.78
CA TRP A 72 -4.50 -0.29 -0.12
C TRP A 72 -4.20 -1.67 -0.71
N ALA A 73 -3.97 -1.76 -2.02
CA ALA A 73 -3.66 -3.03 -2.68
C ALA A 73 -2.25 -3.50 -2.30
N VAL A 74 -1.29 -2.58 -2.26
CA VAL A 74 0.09 -2.86 -1.83
C VAL A 74 0.13 -3.34 -0.38
N LEU A 75 -0.45 -2.57 0.55
CA LEU A 75 -0.46 -2.93 1.98
C LEU A 75 -1.28 -4.19 2.24
N GLY A 76 -2.42 -4.33 1.57
CA GLY A 76 -3.33 -5.46 1.73
C GLY A 76 -2.69 -6.76 1.26
N LEU A 77 -2.06 -6.76 0.09
CA LEU A 77 -1.37 -7.94 -0.42
C LEU A 77 -0.24 -8.37 0.52
N VAL A 78 0.63 -7.44 0.93
CA VAL A 78 1.73 -7.74 1.86
C VAL A 78 1.19 -8.25 3.20
N GLY A 79 0.17 -7.58 3.74
CA GLY A 79 -0.47 -7.95 5.01
C GLY A 79 -1.09 -9.35 4.96
N VAL A 80 -1.86 -9.67 3.92
CA VAL A 80 -2.48 -10.99 3.74
C VAL A 80 -1.42 -12.08 3.57
N VAL A 81 -0.41 -11.85 2.72
CA VAL A 81 0.68 -12.82 2.52
C VAL A 81 1.40 -13.09 3.84
N MET A 82 1.74 -12.05 4.61
CA MET A 82 2.34 -12.21 5.93
C MET A 82 1.42 -12.94 6.91
N ALA A 83 0.13 -12.64 6.93
CA ALA A 83 -0.83 -13.30 7.80
C ALA A 83 -0.94 -14.81 7.51
N LEU A 84 -0.84 -15.19 6.24
CA LEU A 84 -0.82 -16.60 5.81
C LEU A 84 0.48 -17.30 6.21
N ILE A 85 1.63 -16.65 6.02
CA ILE A 85 2.95 -17.19 6.38
C ILE A 85 3.05 -17.42 7.89
N PHE A 86 2.60 -16.45 8.69
CA PHE A 86 2.69 -16.49 10.15
C PHE A 86 1.40 -16.96 10.83
N ARG A 87 0.54 -17.68 10.10
CA ARG A 87 -0.68 -18.27 10.68
C ARG A 87 -0.29 -19.30 11.76
N PRO A 88 -1.06 -19.40 12.86
CA PRO A 88 -0.88 -20.49 13.81
C PRO A 88 -1.03 -21.83 13.10
N MET A 89 -0.05 -22.71 13.29
CA MET A 89 -0.11 -24.11 12.90
C MET A 89 -0.40 -24.85 14.19
N GLU A 90 -1.69 -25.03 14.48
CA GLU A 90 -2.12 -26.00 15.50
C GLU A 90 -1.97 -27.42 14.95
#